data_AF-A0A9E4YIX1-F1
#
_entry.id   AF-A0A9E4YIX1-F1
#
_cell.length_a   1.000
_cell.length_b   1.000
_cell.length_c   1.000
_cell.angle_alpha   90.00
_cell.angle_beta   90.00
_cell.angle_gamma   90.00
#
_symmetry.space_group_name_H-M   'P 1'
#
loop_
_entity.id
_entity.type
_entity.pdbx_description
1 polymer ?
#
loop_
_entity_poly.entity_id
_entity_poly.type
_entity_poly.pdbx_seq_one_letter_code
_entity_poly.pdbx_strand_id
1 'polypeptide(L)'
;MATKKKGYTARDIQVLEGLEAVRRRPGMYIGSTDERGLHHLAYEIVDNAIDEAMAGFCDRVAFTLHADNSVTVHDNGRGIPIDIHAMTGRPALETIMTTLHAGGKFGGGAYKVSGGLHGVGSSVVNALSEHMRVEVRRQGRLHYQEYKRGEPTADVVDAGPIPKADPLRAGTLVTFTPDKEVFGHTRFDWDTLLTRFREMAYLNKGLWIICRSEAHPEDDRTFYFEGGISSFVRHLNHNREVLQAEPFYMEETQDTNVVEIALQYNGGFYETTLAFANCINTVDGGKHLE
;
A
#
# COMPACT_ATOMS: atom_id res chain seq x y z
N MET A 1 8.96 16.72 -55.35
CA MET A 1 8.57 15.37 -54.89
C MET A 1 7.48 15.53 -53.85
N ALA A 2 6.28 15.02 -54.11
CA ALA A 2 5.16 15.13 -53.17
C ALA A 2 5.40 14.21 -51.96
N THR A 3 5.37 14.78 -50.76
CA THR A 3 5.39 14.05 -49.49
C THR A 3 4.16 13.16 -49.43
N LYS A 4 4.35 11.83 -49.48
CA LYS A 4 3.30 10.84 -49.20
C LYS A 4 2.72 11.16 -47.82
N LYS A 5 1.46 11.61 -47.75
CA LYS A 5 0.68 11.61 -46.50
C LYS A 5 0.69 10.18 -45.97
N LYS A 6 1.35 9.94 -44.83
CA LYS A 6 1.15 8.69 -44.08
C LYS A 6 -0.32 8.65 -43.69
N GLY A 7 -1.08 7.77 -44.31
CA GLY A 7 -2.49 7.56 -43.96
C GLY A 7 -2.57 6.92 -42.58
N TYR A 8 -3.46 7.43 -41.74
CA TYR A 8 -3.83 6.79 -40.48
C TYR A 8 -4.83 5.66 -40.78
N THR A 9 -4.47 4.44 -40.39
CA THR A 9 -5.23 3.22 -40.66
C THR A 9 -5.42 2.41 -39.38
N ALA A 10 -6.24 1.37 -39.42
CA ALA A 10 -6.43 0.46 -38.29
C ALA A 10 -5.11 -0.16 -37.77
N ARG A 11 -4.07 -0.27 -38.62
CA ARG A 11 -2.74 -0.80 -38.21
C ARG A 11 -1.95 0.14 -37.31
N ASP A 12 -2.32 1.43 -37.29
CA ASP A 12 -1.69 2.43 -36.43
C ASP A 12 -2.35 2.48 -35.04
N ILE A 13 -3.43 1.72 -34.83
CA ILE A 13 -4.08 1.56 -33.52
C ILE A 13 -3.38 0.42 -32.78
N GLN A 14 -2.82 0.74 -31.61
CA GLN A 14 -2.16 -0.22 -30.73
C GLN A 14 -3.04 -0.49 -29.51
N VAL A 15 -3.18 -1.76 -29.15
CA VAL A 15 -3.82 -2.21 -27.91
C VAL A 15 -2.72 -2.65 -26.97
N LEU A 16 -2.69 -2.09 -25.76
CA LEU A 16 -1.78 -2.49 -24.70
C LEU A 16 -2.54 -3.44 -23.77
N GLU A 17 -2.09 -4.68 -23.68
CA GLU A 17 -2.74 -5.72 -22.87
C GLU A 17 -2.15 -5.80 -21.46
N GLY A 18 -3.00 -6.09 -20.48
CA GLY A 18 -2.60 -6.34 -19.10
C GLY A 18 -1.69 -5.25 -18.52
N LEU A 19 -0.56 -5.68 -17.95
CA LEU A 19 0.38 -4.81 -17.26
C LEU A 19 1.29 -4.00 -18.19
N GLU A 20 1.28 -4.25 -19.51
CA GLU A 20 2.04 -3.41 -20.46
C GLU A 20 1.52 -1.97 -20.42
N ALA A 21 0.21 -1.78 -20.30
CA ALA A 21 -0.40 -0.45 -20.22
C ALA A 21 0.14 0.35 -19.02
N VAL A 22 0.34 -0.30 -17.88
CA VAL A 22 0.90 0.30 -16.66
C VAL A 22 2.34 0.78 -16.92
N ARG A 23 3.18 -0.08 -17.48
CA ARG A 23 4.59 0.25 -17.77
C ARG A 23 4.73 1.36 -18.81
N ARG A 24 3.84 1.42 -19.80
CA ARG A 24 3.85 2.46 -20.84
C ARG A 24 3.32 3.81 -20.34
N ARG A 25 2.43 3.80 -19.34
CA ARG A 25 1.75 5.00 -18.81
C ARG A 25 1.72 5.00 -17.27
N PRO A 26 2.87 4.91 -16.58
CA PRO A 26 2.92 4.74 -15.13
C PRO A 26 2.26 5.90 -14.38
N GLY A 27 2.39 7.14 -14.87
CA GLY A 27 1.77 8.32 -14.24
C GLY A 27 0.25 8.25 -14.10
N MET A 28 -0.44 7.45 -14.93
CA MET A 28 -1.89 7.23 -14.77
C MET A 28 -2.23 6.40 -13.52
N TYR A 29 -1.30 5.55 -13.08
CA TYR A 29 -1.52 4.60 -11.98
C TYR A 29 -0.87 5.05 -10.67
N ILE A 30 0.30 5.70 -10.74
CA ILE A 30 1.08 6.11 -9.57
C ILE A 30 1.35 7.63 -9.52
N GLY A 31 0.67 8.41 -10.36
CA GLY A 31 0.78 9.87 -10.45
C GLY A 31 2.02 10.38 -11.18
N SER A 32 3.20 9.87 -10.85
CA SER A 32 4.49 10.29 -11.43
C SER A 32 5.49 9.15 -11.47
N THR A 33 6.62 9.32 -12.16
CA THR A 33 7.79 8.43 -12.10
C THR A 33 8.98 9.10 -11.41
N ASP A 34 8.70 10.17 -10.64
CA ASP A 34 9.66 10.79 -9.75
C ASP A 34 9.62 10.08 -8.38
N GLU A 35 10.29 10.68 -7.41
CA GLU A 35 10.34 10.20 -6.03
C GLU A 35 8.96 9.93 -5.43
N ARG A 36 7.93 10.74 -5.74
CA ARG A 36 6.58 10.52 -5.18
C ARG A 36 5.97 9.22 -5.67
N GLY A 37 6.08 8.95 -6.96
CA GLY A 37 5.59 7.70 -7.56
C GLY A 37 6.36 6.47 -7.07
N LEU A 38 7.67 6.62 -6.82
CA LEU A 38 8.49 5.57 -6.24
C LEU A 38 8.00 5.20 -4.83
N HIS A 39 7.83 6.19 -3.95
CA HIS A 39 7.29 6.00 -2.61
C HIS A 39 5.87 5.41 -2.63
N HIS A 40 5.07 5.79 -3.61
CA HIS A 40 3.72 5.27 -3.77
C HIS A 40 3.69 3.75 -3.98
N LEU A 41 4.73 3.15 -4.59
CA LEU A 41 4.84 1.69 -4.69
C LEU A 41 4.92 1.02 -3.30
N ALA A 42 5.70 1.61 -2.39
CA ALA A 42 5.80 1.13 -1.02
C ALA A 42 4.47 1.32 -0.27
N TYR A 43 3.82 2.47 -0.44
CA TYR A 43 2.54 2.77 0.19
C TYR A 43 1.45 1.78 -0.23
N GLU A 44 1.34 1.45 -1.53
CA GLU A 44 0.34 0.50 -2.02
C GLU A 44 0.44 -0.88 -1.35
N ILE A 45 1.65 -1.38 -1.08
CA ILE A 45 1.82 -2.65 -0.39
C ILE A 45 1.47 -2.53 1.10
N VAL A 46 1.87 -1.44 1.76
CA VAL A 46 1.54 -1.19 3.17
C VAL A 46 0.05 -0.94 3.37
N ASP A 47 -0.62 -0.22 2.46
CA ASP A 47 -2.06 0.04 2.50
C ASP A 47 -2.86 -1.28 2.39
N ASN A 48 -2.38 -2.24 1.59
CA ASN A 48 -2.99 -3.57 1.55
C ASN A 48 -2.86 -4.33 2.88
N ALA A 49 -1.75 -4.16 3.60
CA ALA A 49 -1.57 -4.72 4.95
C ALA A 49 -2.44 -4.00 6.00
N ILE A 50 -2.61 -2.68 5.88
CA ILE A 50 -3.51 -1.89 6.72
C ILE A 50 -4.96 -2.30 6.50
N ASP A 51 -5.36 -2.63 5.28
CA ASP A 51 -6.72 -3.13 5.00
C ASP A 51 -7.01 -4.46 5.72
N GLU A 52 -6.02 -5.32 5.94
CA GLU A 52 -6.18 -6.49 6.83
C GLU A 52 -6.35 -6.10 8.30
N ALA A 53 -5.68 -5.03 8.74
CA ALA A 53 -5.79 -4.52 10.11
C ALA A 53 -7.15 -3.88 10.36
N MET A 54 -7.62 -3.05 9.43
CA MET A 54 -8.97 -2.46 9.45
C MET A 54 -10.07 -3.53 9.43
N ALA A 55 -9.81 -4.68 8.79
CA ALA A 55 -10.70 -5.83 8.81
C ALA A 55 -10.59 -6.70 10.09
N GLY A 56 -9.67 -6.36 11.01
CA GLY A 56 -9.48 -7.04 12.30
C GLY A 56 -8.64 -8.32 12.25
N PHE A 57 -7.86 -8.52 11.18
CA PHE A 57 -7.06 -9.72 10.98
C PHE A 57 -5.55 -9.52 11.12
N CYS A 58 -5.08 -8.27 11.14
CA CYS A 58 -3.66 -7.92 11.25
C CYS A 58 -3.46 -6.97 12.43
N ASP A 59 -2.42 -7.20 13.23
CA ASP A 59 -2.01 -6.32 14.33
C ASP A 59 -0.55 -5.83 14.17
N ARG A 60 0.18 -6.35 13.16
CA ARG A 60 1.59 -6.04 12.91
C ARG A 60 1.88 -5.96 11.43
N VAL A 61 2.43 -4.83 11.01
CA VAL A 61 3.01 -4.60 9.68
C VAL A 61 4.49 -4.30 9.86
N ALA A 62 5.35 -5.02 9.14
CA ALA A 62 6.79 -4.79 9.13
C ALA A 62 7.21 -4.31 7.73
N PHE A 63 7.90 -3.18 7.68
CA PHE A 63 8.52 -2.60 6.50
C PHE A 63 10.04 -2.69 6.64
N THR A 64 10.71 -3.19 5.62
CA THR A 64 12.18 -3.23 5.53
C THR A 64 12.63 -2.59 4.22
N LEU A 65 13.49 -1.57 4.30
CA LEU A 65 14.25 -1.06 3.16
C LEU A 65 15.62 -1.73 3.14
N HIS A 66 15.92 -2.48 2.07
CA HIS A 66 17.18 -3.18 1.90
C HIS A 66 18.27 -2.28 1.30
N ALA A 67 19.53 -2.66 1.46
CA ALA A 67 20.67 -1.90 0.98
C ALA A 67 20.72 -1.79 -0.57
N ASP A 68 20.07 -2.70 -1.29
CA ASP A 68 19.94 -2.68 -2.74
C ASP A 68 18.76 -1.83 -3.24
N ASN A 69 18.04 -1.15 -2.34
CA ASN A 69 16.78 -0.42 -2.55
C ASN A 69 15.57 -1.32 -2.91
N SER A 70 15.66 -2.63 -2.69
CA SER A 70 14.45 -3.44 -2.61
C SER A 70 13.70 -3.15 -1.31
N VAL A 71 12.39 -3.37 -1.34
CA VAL A 71 11.49 -3.14 -0.22
C VAL A 71 10.81 -4.46 0.11
N THR A 72 10.78 -4.81 1.40
CA THR A 72 9.97 -5.92 1.91
C THR A 72 8.90 -5.39 2.85
N VAL A 73 7.65 -5.77 2.60
CA VAL A 73 6.52 -5.54 3.51
C VAL A 73 5.97 -6.88 3.95
N HIS A 74 5.74 -7.04 5.24
CA HIS A 74 5.19 -8.25 5.82
C HIS A 74 4.08 -7.93 6.81
N ASP A 75 2.90 -8.48 6.58
CA ASP A 75 1.76 -8.42 7.51
C ASP A 75 1.51 -9.78 8.17
N ASN A 76 0.80 -9.80 9.29
CA ASN A 76 0.31 -11.02 9.91
C ASN A 76 -1.20 -11.24 9.70
N GLY A 77 -1.75 -10.74 8.59
CA GLY A 77 -3.14 -10.88 8.21
C GLY A 77 -3.52 -12.30 7.78
N ARG A 78 -4.64 -12.42 7.04
CA ARG A 78 -5.16 -13.73 6.59
C ARG A 78 -4.29 -14.43 5.54
N GLY A 79 -3.43 -13.67 4.85
CA GLY A 79 -2.70 -14.10 3.66
C GLY A 79 -3.59 -14.14 2.40
N ILE A 80 -3.02 -13.78 1.25
CA ILE A 80 -3.73 -13.80 -0.04
C ILE A 80 -4.27 -15.22 -0.34
N PRO A 81 -5.49 -15.39 -0.90
CA PRO A 81 -5.98 -16.71 -1.28
C PRO A 81 -5.09 -17.40 -2.32
N ILE A 82 -4.95 -18.73 -2.22
CA ILE A 82 -4.14 -19.55 -3.14
C ILE A 82 -5.04 -20.42 -4.05
N ASP A 83 -6.34 -20.50 -3.73
CA ASP A 83 -7.33 -21.22 -4.50
C ASP A 83 -7.37 -20.73 -5.96
N ILE A 84 -7.73 -21.63 -6.88
CA ILE A 84 -7.88 -21.29 -8.29
C ILE A 84 -9.04 -20.32 -8.47
N HIS A 85 -8.78 -19.18 -9.07
CA HIS A 85 -9.78 -18.18 -9.39
C HIS A 85 -10.59 -18.62 -10.63
N ALA A 86 -11.92 -18.65 -10.51
CA ALA A 86 -12.79 -19.30 -11.48
C ALA A 86 -12.71 -18.72 -12.90
N MET A 87 -12.51 -17.40 -13.05
CA MET A 87 -12.47 -16.75 -14.37
C MET A 87 -11.10 -16.84 -15.04
N THR A 88 -10.02 -16.74 -14.27
CA THR A 88 -8.65 -16.73 -14.81
C THR A 88 -8.08 -18.14 -14.93
N GLY A 89 -8.61 -19.11 -14.18
CA GLY A 89 -8.06 -20.47 -14.14
C GLY A 89 -6.68 -20.55 -13.49
N ARG A 90 -6.25 -19.49 -12.82
CA ARG A 90 -4.94 -19.36 -12.16
C ARG A 90 -5.14 -19.18 -10.66
N PRO A 91 -4.14 -19.48 -9.82
CA PRO A 91 -4.20 -19.17 -8.39
C PRO A 91 -4.58 -17.69 -8.16
N ALA A 92 -5.38 -17.42 -7.12
CA ALA A 92 -5.81 -16.06 -6.82
C ALA A 92 -4.62 -15.11 -6.53
N LEU A 93 -3.54 -15.63 -5.94
CA LEU A 93 -2.26 -14.91 -5.81
C LEU A 93 -1.77 -14.35 -7.14
N GLU A 94 -1.64 -15.21 -8.16
CA GLU A 94 -1.21 -14.78 -9.49
C GLU A 94 -2.20 -13.80 -10.11
N THR A 95 -3.49 -14.08 -9.96
CA THR A 95 -4.57 -13.25 -10.52
C THR A 95 -4.47 -11.80 -10.02
N ILE A 96 -4.31 -11.60 -8.70
CA ILE A 96 -4.21 -10.27 -8.09
C ILE A 96 -2.91 -9.55 -8.49
N MET A 97 -1.83 -10.30 -8.74
CA MET A 97 -0.53 -9.71 -9.11
C MET A 97 -0.41 -9.39 -10.61
N THR A 98 -1.22 -10.01 -11.46
CA THR A 98 -1.06 -9.92 -12.93
C THR A 98 -2.24 -9.29 -13.66
N THR A 99 -3.40 -9.15 -13.00
CA THR A 99 -4.63 -8.67 -13.61
C THR A 99 -5.07 -7.35 -12.98
N LEU A 100 -5.20 -6.31 -13.80
CA LEU A 100 -5.80 -5.05 -13.37
C LEU A 100 -7.28 -5.25 -13.02
N HIS A 101 -7.76 -4.52 -12.01
CA HIS A 101 -9.13 -4.60 -11.51
C HIS A 101 -9.51 -5.99 -10.98
N ALA A 102 -8.55 -6.70 -10.38
CA ALA A 102 -8.77 -7.95 -9.67
C ALA A 102 -8.54 -7.76 -8.16
N GLY A 103 -9.52 -8.13 -7.34
CA GLY A 103 -9.41 -7.99 -5.89
C GLY A 103 -10.70 -8.31 -5.13
N GLY A 104 -10.58 -8.44 -3.81
CA GLY A 104 -11.71 -8.73 -2.91
C GLY A 104 -12.47 -7.50 -2.38
N LYS A 105 -12.06 -6.29 -2.81
CA LYS A 105 -12.49 -5.01 -2.23
C LYS A 105 -13.59 -4.30 -3.03
N PHE A 106 -14.31 -5.02 -3.89
CA PHE A 106 -15.40 -4.50 -4.73
C PHE A 106 -16.80 -4.59 -4.07
N GLY A 107 -16.88 -4.66 -2.74
CA GLY A 107 -18.15 -4.74 -2.00
C GLY A 107 -18.67 -6.15 -1.70
N GLY A 108 -17.89 -7.20 -1.97
CA GLY A 108 -18.25 -8.61 -1.75
C GLY A 108 -18.19 -9.09 -0.28
N GLY A 109 -18.06 -8.18 0.70
CA GLY A 109 -18.09 -8.50 2.14
C GLY A 109 -16.76 -9.00 2.74
N ALA A 110 -15.72 -9.27 1.95
CA ALA A 110 -14.40 -9.68 2.46
C ALA A 110 -13.71 -8.60 3.30
N TYR A 111 -14.01 -7.33 3.00
CA TYR A 111 -13.61 -6.14 3.73
C TYR A 111 -14.86 -5.27 3.91
N LYS A 112 -15.20 -4.95 5.17
CA LYS A 112 -16.33 -4.07 5.48
C LYS A 112 -16.00 -2.61 5.13
N VAL A 113 -14.75 -2.23 5.35
CA VAL A 113 -14.14 -0.94 5.00
C VAL A 113 -12.70 -1.21 4.56
N SER A 114 -12.24 -0.56 3.50
CA SER A 114 -10.85 -0.62 3.02
C SER A 114 -10.46 0.66 2.28
N GLY A 115 -9.19 1.03 2.33
CA GLY A 115 -8.61 2.10 1.50
C GLY A 115 -8.47 1.68 0.04
N GLY A 116 -8.05 0.43 -0.20
CA GLY A 116 -7.97 -0.11 -1.56
C GLY A 116 -9.35 -0.40 -2.14
N LEU A 117 -9.66 0.16 -3.32
CA LEU A 117 -10.96 -0.03 -4.00
C LEU A 117 -10.85 -0.38 -5.48
N HIS A 118 -9.74 -0.05 -6.12
CA HIS A 118 -9.59 -0.16 -7.58
C HIS A 118 -9.16 -1.56 -8.06
N GLY A 119 -8.58 -2.37 -7.17
CA GLY A 119 -8.03 -3.69 -7.50
C GLY A 119 -6.84 -3.62 -8.46
N VAL A 120 -6.00 -2.59 -8.36
CA VAL A 120 -4.82 -2.41 -9.23
C VAL A 120 -3.50 -2.31 -8.47
N GLY A 121 -3.50 -1.87 -7.20
CA GLY A 121 -2.30 -1.53 -6.43
C GLY A 121 -1.15 -2.53 -6.53
N SER A 122 -1.34 -3.76 -6.05
CA SER A 122 -0.29 -4.79 -6.08
C SER A 122 0.15 -5.16 -7.50
N SER A 123 -0.77 -5.20 -8.46
CA SER A 123 -0.43 -5.48 -9.86
C SER A 123 0.35 -4.35 -10.52
N VAL A 124 0.11 -3.10 -10.13
CA VAL A 124 0.88 -1.94 -10.57
C VAL A 124 2.28 -1.98 -9.97
N VAL A 125 2.42 -2.30 -8.68
CA VAL A 125 3.73 -2.52 -8.06
C VAL A 125 4.50 -3.62 -8.77
N ASN A 126 3.86 -4.75 -9.07
CA ASN A 126 4.47 -5.83 -9.85
C ASN A 126 4.92 -5.37 -11.24
N ALA A 127 4.05 -4.68 -11.97
CA ALA A 127 4.35 -4.16 -13.31
C ALA A 127 5.55 -3.21 -13.32
N LEU A 128 5.69 -2.38 -12.28
CA LEU A 128 6.71 -1.34 -12.16
C LEU A 128 7.95 -1.78 -11.36
N SER A 129 8.05 -3.08 -11.05
CA SER A 129 9.21 -3.68 -10.41
C SER A 129 10.04 -4.47 -11.40
N GLU A 130 11.37 -4.41 -11.29
CA GLU A 130 12.27 -5.29 -12.04
C GLU A 130 12.06 -6.74 -11.61
N HIS A 131 11.98 -6.94 -10.29
CA HIS A 131 11.71 -8.22 -9.64
C HIS A 131 10.71 -8.03 -8.51
N MET A 132 9.80 -8.98 -8.35
CA MET A 132 8.90 -9.05 -7.20
C MET A 132 8.75 -10.50 -6.77
N ARG A 133 8.69 -10.73 -5.47
CA ARG A 133 8.44 -12.03 -4.85
C ARG A 133 7.33 -11.85 -3.82
N VAL A 134 6.34 -12.73 -3.87
CA VAL A 134 5.24 -12.74 -2.90
C VAL A 134 5.20 -14.09 -2.24
N GLU A 135 5.31 -14.10 -0.92
CA GLU A 135 5.15 -15.27 -0.08
C GLU A 135 3.85 -15.15 0.71
N VAL A 136 3.11 -16.26 0.79
CA VAL A 136 1.84 -16.32 1.50
C VAL A 136 1.90 -17.46 2.49
N ARG A 137 1.64 -17.12 3.75
CA ARG A 137 1.50 -18.06 4.85
C ARG A 137 0.02 -18.17 5.16
N ARG A 138 -0.59 -19.30 4.81
CA ARG A 138 -2.04 -19.51 4.98
C ARG A 138 -2.34 -20.98 5.19
N GLN A 139 -3.25 -21.27 6.12
CA GLN A 139 -3.67 -22.65 6.44
C GLN A 139 -2.49 -23.59 6.78
N GLY A 140 -1.45 -23.05 7.43
CA GLY A 140 -0.27 -23.82 7.86
C GLY A 140 0.68 -24.21 6.73
N ARG A 141 0.54 -23.65 5.54
CA ARG A 141 1.43 -23.87 4.40
C ARG A 141 2.04 -22.56 3.90
N LEU A 142 3.26 -22.64 3.41
CA LEU A 142 3.96 -21.55 2.75
C LEU A 142 3.83 -21.73 1.24
N HIS A 143 3.33 -20.69 0.56
CA HIS A 143 3.32 -20.62 -0.89
C HIS A 143 4.12 -19.40 -1.33
N TYR A 144 4.70 -19.43 -2.52
CA TYR A 144 5.30 -18.23 -3.10
C TYR A 144 5.21 -18.20 -4.62
N GLN A 145 5.36 -17.00 -5.16
CA GLN A 145 5.53 -16.78 -6.59
C GLN A 145 6.47 -15.60 -6.83
N GLU A 146 7.24 -15.68 -7.92
CA GLU A 146 8.20 -14.67 -8.34
C GLU A 146 7.80 -14.10 -9.70
N TYR A 147 8.14 -12.84 -9.91
CA TYR A 147 7.78 -12.07 -11.08
C TYR A 147 8.97 -11.24 -11.56
N LYS A 148 8.98 -10.99 -12.88
CA LYS A 148 9.90 -10.08 -13.53
C LYS A 148 9.09 -9.11 -14.38
N ARG A 149 9.09 -7.82 -14.04
CA ARG A 149 8.36 -6.76 -14.78
C ARG A 149 6.87 -7.07 -15.01
N GLY A 150 6.21 -7.60 -13.98
CA GLY A 150 4.80 -7.97 -14.03
C GLY A 150 4.52 -9.41 -14.48
N GLU A 151 5.48 -10.09 -15.09
CA GLU A 151 5.28 -11.44 -15.62
C GLU A 151 5.72 -12.51 -14.59
N PRO A 152 4.89 -13.53 -14.31
CA PRO A 152 5.29 -14.62 -13.43
C PRO A 152 6.44 -15.42 -14.05
N THR A 153 7.46 -15.73 -13.26
CA THR A 153 8.62 -16.53 -13.72
C THR A 153 8.34 -18.03 -13.67
N ALA A 154 7.39 -18.45 -12.84
CA ALA A 154 6.90 -19.81 -12.68
C ALA A 154 5.47 -19.81 -12.10
N ASP A 155 4.81 -20.97 -12.09
CA ASP A 155 3.57 -21.19 -11.35
C ASP A 155 3.77 -20.98 -9.83
N VAL A 156 2.69 -20.73 -9.09
CA VAL A 156 2.72 -20.66 -7.61
C VAL A 156 3.30 -21.96 -7.05
N VAL A 157 4.35 -21.82 -6.24
CA VAL A 157 5.04 -22.93 -5.59
C VAL A 157 4.46 -23.14 -4.19
N ASP A 158 4.10 -24.37 -3.88
CA ASP A 158 3.83 -24.81 -2.50
C ASP A 158 5.15 -25.28 -1.86
N ALA A 159 5.70 -24.45 -0.98
CA ALA A 159 6.97 -24.68 -0.29
C ALA A 159 6.83 -25.62 0.92
N GLY A 160 5.62 -26.12 1.19
CA GLY A 160 5.37 -27.10 2.24
C GLY A 160 4.83 -26.52 3.54
N PRO A 161 4.78 -27.35 4.61
CA PRO A 161 4.19 -26.97 5.87
C PRO A 161 5.04 -25.96 6.65
N ILE A 162 4.38 -24.99 7.29
CA ILE A 162 5.02 -24.03 8.19
C ILE A 162 5.28 -24.72 9.54
N PRO A 163 6.53 -24.70 10.06
CA PRO A 163 6.84 -25.27 11.36
C PRO A 163 5.95 -24.70 12.48
N LYS A 164 5.57 -25.54 13.45
CA LYS A 164 4.74 -25.10 14.60
C LYS A 164 5.42 -24.01 15.44
N ALA A 165 6.74 -24.03 15.50
CA ALA A 165 7.54 -23.07 16.25
C ALA A 165 7.82 -21.77 15.46
N ASP A 166 7.42 -21.68 14.19
CA ASP A 166 7.62 -20.47 13.40
C ASP A 166 6.71 -19.35 13.94
N PRO A 167 7.25 -18.19 14.35
CA PRO A 167 6.46 -17.07 14.83
C PRO A 167 5.58 -16.44 13.74
N LEU A 168 5.92 -16.65 12.46
CA LEU A 168 5.17 -16.16 11.30
C LEU A 168 4.24 -17.26 10.78
N ARG A 169 3.08 -17.40 11.41
CA ARG A 169 2.14 -18.50 11.13
C ARG A 169 1.17 -18.20 9.99
N ALA A 170 0.90 -16.92 9.76
CA ALA A 170 -0.03 -16.43 8.75
C ALA A 170 0.42 -15.05 8.25
N GLY A 171 -0.06 -14.65 7.08
CA GLY A 171 0.18 -13.33 6.51
C GLY A 171 0.73 -13.35 5.09
N THR A 172 1.03 -12.17 4.58
CA THR A 172 1.65 -11.97 3.27
C THR A 172 2.98 -11.26 3.44
N LEU A 173 4.01 -11.74 2.74
CA LEU A 173 5.30 -11.07 2.59
C LEU A 173 5.49 -10.71 1.13
N VAL A 174 5.71 -9.43 0.85
CA VAL A 174 5.95 -8.92 -0.50
C VAL A 174 7.32 -8.26 -0.51
N THR A 175 8.22 -8.76 -1.35
CA THR A 175 9.50 -8.13 -1.64
C THR A 175 9.53 -7.66 -3.08
N PHE A 176 9.88 -6.40 -3.33
CA PHE A 176 9.99 -5.87 -4.69
C PHE A 176 11.18 -4.94 -4.87
N THR A 177 11.73 -4.94 -6.09
CA THR A 177 12.80 -4.05 -6.51
C THR A 177 12.26 -3.13 -7.61
N PRO A 178 12.13 -1.81 -7.38
CA PRO A 178 11.60 -0.88 -8.38
C PRO A 178 12.40 -0.91 -9.70
N ASP A 179 11.72 -0.82 -10.85
CA ASP A 179 12.37 -0.92 -12.15
C ASP A 179 13.11 0.38 -12.53
N LYS A 180 14.44 0.33 -12.59
CA LYS A 180 15.28 1.46 -12.98
C LYS A 180 15.01 1.95 -14.41
N GLU A 181 14.47 1.11 -15.30
CA GLU A 181 14.07 1.56 -16.65
C GLU A 181 12.85 2.49 -16.62
N VAL A 182 12.03 2.42 -15.56
CA VAL A 182 10.83 3.26 -15.39
C VAL A 182 11.18 4.54 -14.61
N PHE A 183 11.90 4.41 -13.50
CA PHE A 183 12.13 5.52 -12.57
C PHE A 183 13.45 6.28 -12.82
N GLY A 184 14.43 5.67 -13.49
CA GLY A 184 15.79 6.18 -13.62
C GLY A 184 16.60 6.11 -12.32
N HIS A 185 16.10 6.70 -11.24
CA HIS A 185 16.65 6.63 -9.89
C HIS A 185 15.65 5.98 -8.93
N THR A 186 16.08 4.96 -8.21
CA THR A 186 15.22 4.15 -7.32
C THR A 186 15.66 4.26 -5.86
N ARG A 187 15.98 5.48 -5.41
CA ARG A 187 16.36 5.74 -4.02
C ARG A 187 15.14 6.23 -3.25
N PHE A 188 14.73 5.46 -2.25
CA PHE A 188 13.71 5.89 -1.30
C PHE A 188 14.27 6.92 -0.32
N ASP A 189 13.44 7.86 0.09
CA ASP A 189 13.69 8.79 1.16
C ASP A 189 13.10 8.24 2.46
N TRP A 190 13.98 7.93 3.41
CA TRP A 190 13.61 7.24 4.64
C TRP A 190 12.69 8.07 5.52
N ASP A 191 12.96 9.37 5.65
CA ASP A 191 12.15 10.29 6.48
C ASP A 191 10.73 10.46 5.93
N THR A 192 10.58 10.49 4.61
CA THR A 192 9.29 10.54 3.92
C THR A 192 8.48 9.27 4.20
N LEU A 193 9.10 8.09 4.07
CA LEU A 193 8.48 6.81 4.43
C LEU A 193 8.04 6.77 5.90
N LEU A 194 8.96 7.10 6.83
CA LEU A 194 8.69 7.11 8.26
C LEU A 194 7.56 8.08 8.63
N THR A 195 7.51 9.25 7.99
CA THR A 195 6.45 10.23 8.22
C THR A 195 5.09 9.67 7.83
N ARG A 196 4.98 9.04 6.65
CA ARG A 196 3.74 8.42 6.19
C ARG A 196 3.34 7.22 7.05
N PHE A 197 4.29 6.36 7.42
CA PHE A 197 4.01 5.17 8.24
C PHE A 197 3.62 5.54 9.68
N ARG A 198 4.17 6.61 10.25
CA ARG A 198 3.72 7.14 11.53
C ARG A 198 2.28 7.67 11.45
N GLU A 199 1.93 8.38 10.39
CA GLU A 199 0.56 8.85 10.15
C GLU A 199 -0.42 7.66 10.04
N MET A 200 -0.07 6.64 9.26
CA MET A 200 -0.85 5.40 9.16
C MET A 200 -1.06 4.72 10.53
N ALA A 201 -0.04 4.70 11.39
CA ALA A 201 -0.16 4.13 12.74
C ALA A 201 -1.09 4.96 13.64
N TYR A 202 -1.13 6.29 13.50
CA TYR A 202 -2.11 7.11 14.22
C TYR A 202 -3.55 6.86 13.74
N LEU A 203 -3.73 6.61 12.45
CA LEU A 203 -5.06 6.33 11.86
C LEU A 203 -5.58 4.93 12.23
N ASN A 204 -4.71 4.02 12.67
CA ASN A 204 -5.05 2.64 12.99
C ASN A 204 -4.67 2.32 14.44
N LYS A 205 -5.57 2.62 15.38
CA LYS A 205 -5.36 2.40 16.82
C LYS A 205 -4.94 0.96 17.10
N GLY A 206 -3.85 0.79 17.85
CA GLY A 206 -3.36 -0.53 18.26
C GLY A 206 -2.62 -1.33 17.18
N LEU A 207 -2.35 -0.75 16.01
CA LEU A 207 -1.54 -1.37 14.96
C LEU A 207 -0.05 -1.11 15.21
N TRP A 208 0.76 -2.16 15.20
CA TRP A 208 2.22 -2.04 15.19
C TRP A 208 2.71 -1.85 13.76
N ILE A 209 3.38 -0.73 13.48
CA ILE A 209 4.11 -0.53 12.22
C ILE A 209 5.61 -0.46 12.53
N ILE A 210 6.34 -1.50 12.12
CA ILE A 210 7.77 -1.69 12.41
C ILE A 210 8.55 -1.36 11.15
N CYS A 211 9.39 -0.33 11.20
CA CYS A 211 10.15 0.16 10.06
C CYS A 211 11.64 -0.09 10.30
N ARG A 212 12.27 -0.85 9.41
CA ARG A 212 13.71 -1.13 9.43
C ARG A 212 14.39 -0.69 8.15
N SER A 213 15.63 -0.27 8.24
CA SER A 213 16.43 0.09 7.08
C SER A 213 17.85 -0.46 7.19
N GLU A 214 18.28 -1.26 6.22
CA GLU A 214 19.67 -1.70 6.14
C GLU A 214 20.62 -0.55 5.78
N ALA A 215 20.10 0.49 5.12
CA ALA A 215 20.84 1.70 4.80
C ALA A 215 20.89 2.72 5.95
N HIS A 216 19.94 2.65 6.89
CA HIS A 216 19.80 3.57 8.03
C HIS A 216 19.50 2.79 9.33
N PRO A 217 20.35 1.82 9.73
CA PRO A 217 20.04 0.89 10.83
C PRO A 217 19.92 1.57 12.21
N GLU A 218 20.55 2.73 12.40
CA GLU A 218 20.44 3.55 13.61
C GLU A 218 19.09 4.26 13.74
N ASP A 219 18.33 4.33 12.65
CA ASP A 219 17.05 5.04 12.55
C ASP A 219 15.87 4.09 12.32
N ASP A 220 16.01 2.83 12.75
CA ASP A 220 14.89 1.91 12.89
C ASP A 220 13.82 2.52 13.82
N ARG A 221 12.56 2.39 13.42
CA ARG A 221 11.40 2.94 14.15
C ARG A 221 10.33 1.88 14.34
N THR A 222 9.57 2.02 15.41
CA THR A 222 8.35 1.25 15.63
C THR A 222 7.28 2.20 16.11
N PHE A 223 6.16 2.23 15.40
CA PHE A 223 5.02 3.06 15.71
C PHE A 223 3.89 2.20 16.28
N TYR A 224 3.33 2.64 17.40
CA TYR A 224 2.17 2.04 18.06
C TYR A 224 1.48 3.13 18.86
N PHE A 225 0.21 3.40 18.55
CA PHE A 225 -0.56 4.46 19.19
C PHE A 225 -1.97 3.96 19.53
N GLU A 226 -2.39 4.16 20.78
CA GLU A 226 -3.75 3.83 21.24
C GLU A 226 -4.68 5.05 21.18
N GLY A 227 -4.14 6.27 21.28
CA GLY A 227 -4.91 7.52 21.28
C GLY A 227 -5.34 8.03 19.89
N GLY A 228 -5.04 7.28 18.82
CA GLY A 228 -5.52 7.55 17.47
C GLY A 228 -5.21 8.95 16.94
N ILE A 229 -6.17 9.53 16.22
CA ILE A 229 -6.03 10.87 15.63
C ILE A 229 -5.96 12.00 16.67
N SER A 230 -6.43 11.79 17.90
CA SER A 230 -6.23 12.76 18.99
C SER A 230 -4.75 12.88 19.35
N SER A 231 -4.04 11.74 19.47
CA SER A 231 -2.58 11.72 19.62
C SER A 231 -1.88 12.32 18.40
N PHE A 232 -2.41 12.13 17.19
CA PHE A 232 -1.84 12.73 15.99
C PHE A 232 -1.90 14.26 16.03
N VAL A 233 -3.04 14.83 16.42
CA VAL A 233 -3.18 16.29 16.58
C VAL A 233 -2.22 16.84 17.64
N ARG A 234 -2.04 16.15 18.78
CA ARG A 234 -1.01 16.53 19.77
C ARG A 234 0.39 16.51 19.15
N HIS A 235 0.71 15.48 18.35
CA HIS A 235 1.98 15.38 17.64
C HIS A 235 2.19 16.53 16.65
N LEU A 236 1.17 16.93 15.89
CA LEU A 236 1.25 18.06 14.97
C LEU A 236 1.52 19.39 15.70
N ASN A 237 1.03 19.53 16.92
CA ASN A 237 1.21 20.73 17.75
C ASN A 237 2.41 20.67 18.71
N HIS A 238 3.26 19.63 18.70
CA HIS A 238 4.29 19.42 19.74
C HIS A 238 5.27 20.60 19.94
N ASN A 239 5.54 21.39 18.90
CA ASN A 239 6.41 22.57 18.93
C ASN A 239 5.63 23.90 18.89
N ARG A 240 4.33 23.89 19.16
CA ARG A 240 3.46 25.08 19.11
C ARG A 240 2.86 25.34 20.49
N GLU A 241 2.65 26.61 20.80
CA GLU A 241 1.88 26.99 21.99
C GLU A 241 0.40 26.71 21.73
N VAL A 242 -0.17 25.76 22.47
CA VAL A 242 -1.56 25.33 22.33
C VAL A 242 -2.50 26.13 23.23
N LEU A 243 -3.72 26.39 22.77
CA LEU A 243 -4.73 27.12 23.54
C LEU A 243 -5.59 26.19 24.41
N GLN A 244 -5.71 24.93 24.03
CA GLN A 244 -6.33 23.87 24.82
C GLN A 244 -5.29 22.83 25.19
N ALA A 245 -5.26 22.42 26.46
CA ALA A 245 -4.34 21.39 26.95
C ALA A 245 -4.55 20.07 26.20
N GLU A 246 -5.81 19.71 25.95
CA GLU A 246 -6.19 18.49 25.25
C GLU A 246 -6.92 18.80 23.94
N PRO A 247 -6.64 18.06 22.85
CA PRO A 247 -7.44 18.16 21.64
C PRO A 247 -8.90 17.81 21.90
N PHE A 248 -9.81 18.55 21.27
CA PHE A 248 -11.16 18.08 21.08
C PHE A 248 -11.13 16.77 20.28
N TYR A 249 -11.99 15.83 20.66
CA TYR A 249 -12.06 14.52 20.03
C TYR A 249 -13.51 14.03 20.02
N MET A 250 -13.93 13.47 18.88
CA MET A 250 -15.23 12.85 18.68
C MET A 250 -15.08 11.64 17.77
N GLU A 251 -15.77 10.56 18.11
CA GLU A 251 -15.96 9.40 17.25
C GLU A 251 -17.46 9.05 17.27
N GLU A 252 -18.08 9.00 16.11
CA GLU A 252 -19.50 8.65 15.97
C GLU A 252 -19.69 7.69 14.80
N THR A 253 -20.58 6.72 14.99
CA THR A 253 -21.00 5.81 13.92
C THR A 253 -22.42 6.16 13.51
N GLN A 254 -22.60 6.52 12.24
CA GLN A 254 -23.90 6.74 11.64
C GLN A 254 -24.11 5.74 10.51
N ASP A 255 -25.13 4.88 10.64
CA ASP A 255 -25.38 3.72 9.79
C ASP A 255 -24.15 2.81 9.67
N THR A 256 -23.46 2.84 8.53
CA THR A 256 -22.23 2.07 8.27
C THR A 256 -20.98 2.94 8.26
N ASN A 257 -21.11 4.25 8.38
CA ASN A 257 -20.00 5.20 8.33
C ASN A 257 -19.51 5.50 9.74
N VAL A 258 -18.20 5.43 9.94
CA VAL A 258 -17.53 5.89 11.15
C VAL A 258 -16.88 7.23 10.85
N VAL A 259 -17.21 8.25 11.62
CA VAL A 259 -16.63 9.57 11.53
C VAL A 259 -15.83 9.82 12.80
N GLU A 260 -14.55 10.10 12.63
CA GLU A 260 -13.63 10.41 13.73
C GLU A 260 -13.00 11.79 13.48
N ILE A 261 -13.08 12.69 14.44
CA ILE A 261 -12.59 14.07 14.34
C ILE A 261 -11.74 14.41 15.55
N ALA A 262 -10.58 15.01 15.32
CA ALA A 262 -9.76 15.63 16.36
C ALA A 262 -9.34 17.04 15.94
N LEU A 263 -9.37 18.00 16.88
CA LEU A 263 -9.05 19.40 16.63
C LEU A 263 -8.34 20.01 17.84
N GLN A 264 -7.34 20.86 17.60
CA GLN A 264 -6.69 21.64 18.65
C GLN A 264 -6.18 22.96 18.08
N TYR A 265 -6.48 24.07 18.78
CA TYR A 265 -5.99 25.38 18.42
C TYR A 265 -4.61 25.63 19.01
N ASN A 266 -3.81 26.40 18.27
CA ASN A 266 -2.52 26.92 18.71
C ASN A 266 -2.48 28.44 18.49
N GLY A 267 -1.47 29.11 19.05
CA GLY A 267 -1.29 30.56 18.93
C GLY A 267 -0.90 31.06 17.53
N GLY A 268 -0.81 30.19 16.53
CA GLY A 268 -0.54 30.55 15.14
C GLY A 268 -1.77 31.07 14.41
N PHE A 269 -1.55 31.62 13.21
CA PHE A 269 -2.61 32.18 12.35
C PHE A 269 -2.93 31.30 11.13
N TYR A 270 -2.22 30.18 10.97
CA TYR A 270 -2.39 29.28 9.83
C TYR A 270 -3.28 28.10 10.20
N GLU A 271 -4.25 27.81 9.34
CA GLU A 271 -5.01 26.57 9.38
C GLU A 271 -4.17 25.41 8.84
N THR A 272 -4.29 24.24 9.47
CA THR A 272 -3.72 22.99 8.97
C THR A 272 -4.76 21.91 9.15
N THR A 273 -5.35 21.48 8.03
CA THR A 273 -6.42 20.48 8.00
C THR A 273 -5.94 19.28 7.21
N LEU A 274 -6.02 18.10 7.83
CA LEU A 274 -5.72 16.81 7.19
C LEU A 274 -7.00 16.00 7.15
N ALA A 275 -7.37 15.52 5.97
CA ALA A 275 -8.60 14.79 5.74
C ALA A 275 -8.29 13.39 5.21
N PHE A 276 -9.02 12.40 5.70
CA PHE A 276 -8.79 11.00 5.36
C PHE A 276 -10.10 10.29 5.07
N ALA A 277 -10.07 9.37 4.11
CA ALA A 277 -11.13 8.40 3.87
C ALA A 277 -10.50 7.01 3.89
N ASN A 278 -10.95 6.14 4.81
CA ASN A 278 -10.42 4.78 4.99
C ASN A 278 -8.87 4.75 5.08
N CYS A 279 -8.30 5.61 5.93
CA CYS A 279 -6.85 5.79 6.13
C CYS A 279 -6.07 6.38 4.92
N ILE A 280 -6.72 6.66 3.80
CA ILE A 280 -6.12 7.32 2.64
C ILE A 280 -6.25 8.84 2.78
N ASN A 281 -5.14 9.56 2.64
CA ASN A 281 -5.13 11.02 2.72
C ASN A 281 -5.77 11.62 1.46
N THR A 282 -6.82 12.40 1.65
CA THR A 282 -7.50 13.15 0.59
C THR A 282 -6.95 14.57 0.56
N VAL A 283 -5.85 14.76 -0.16
CA VAL A 283 -5.09 16.04 -0.18
C VAL A 283 -5.94 17.22 -0.68
N ASP A 284 -6.84 16.97 -1.64
CA ASP A 284 -7.76 17.98 -2.18
C ASP A 284 -9.08 18.08 -1.40
N GLY A 285 -9.21 17.36 -0.28
CA GLY A 285 -10.43 17.30 0.52
C GLY A 285 -11.54 16.45 -0.10
N GLY A 286 -12.78 16.92 -0.01
CA GLY A 286 -13.97 16.23 -0.50
C GLY A 286 -15.19 16.50 0.37
N LYS A 287 -16.28 15.75 0.16
CA LYS A 287 -17.57 15.92 0.87
C LYS A 287 -17.50 15.78 2.39
N HIS A 288 -16.49 15.06 2.89
CA HIS A 288 -16.25 14.89 4.32
C HIS A 288 -15.56 16.10 4.96
N LEU A 289 -14.96 16.98 4.14
CA LEU A 289 -14.37 18.23 4.58
C LEU A 289 -15.33 19.42 4.42
N GLU A 290 -16.19 19.41 3.40
CA GLU A 290 -17.27 20.39 3.16
C GLU A 290 -18.36 20.34 4.25
#